data_AF-A0A6G8HXQ6-F1
#
_entry.id   AF-A0A6G8HXQ6-F1
#
_cell.length_a   1.000
_cell.length_b   1.000
_cell.length_c   1.000
_cell.angle_alpha   90.00
_cell.angle_beta   90.00
_cell.angle_gamma   90.00
#
_symmetry.space_group_name_H-M   'P 1'
#
loop_
_entity.id
_entity.type
_entity.pdbx_description
1 polymer ?
#
loop_
_entity_poly.entity_id
_entity_poly.type
_entity_poly.pdbx_seq_one_letter_code
_entity_poly.pdbx_strand_id
1 'polypeptide(L)'
;MQELQANVKQAEVEIIDREAFEQGINDVVAKYQNYTITASTIKGDKKVLADLRKLKRQISDERIKIKRELSKPTDEFDAYIKSKSKPLDEIIDKIAGDVKEFEDNQKALRLDTVKGYIANKCAEYLLDPRIFDEKATEFIKAGDFMADGVTLKKVTMKSLDDAITFELQKQQEFEKAKAAVSGQCAEYNMTDQPYIRMLNELTLAEVLEQIKSDYRFEKQKEEARKVREAELARQQATEQRETPNFDPETGEILENDELSRNKETAPREAETGSKRYTQKMTLEVYFADSAEKDFFKAELEKIGFEYKKNYAVTSYRKIKPLTQEELADLLN
;
A
#
# COMPACT_ATOMS: atom_id res chain seq x y z
N MET A 1 -2.37 3.38 -52.53
CA MET A 1 -1.80 4.74 -52.43
C MET A 1 -0.48 4.75 -53.17
N GLN A 2 -0.14 5.85 -53.84
CA GLN A 2 1.16 5.97 -54.51
C GLN A 2 2.20 6.32 -53.45
N GLU A 3 3.31 5.60 -53.40
CA GLU A 3 4.39 5.86 -52.46
C GLU A 3 5.07 7.20 -52.77
N LEU A 4 5.59 7.88 -51.74
CA LEU A 4 6.32 9.13 -51.93
C LEU A 4 7.60 8.85 -52.73
N GLN A 5 7.67 9.39 -53.95
CA GLN A 5 8.85 9.34 -54.80
C GLN A 5 9.43 10.75 -54.94
N ALA A 6 10.73 10.90 -54.66
CA ALA A 6 11.44 12.16 -54.80
C ALA A 6 12.77 11.94 -55.53
N ASN A 7 13.11 12.85 -56.45
CA ASN A 7 14.40 12.85 -57.13
C ASN A 7 15.38 13.73 -56.33
N VAL A 8 16.47 13.12 -55.86
CA VAL A 8 17.50 13.80 -55.08
C VAL A 8 18.72 14.02 -55.96
N LYS A 9 19.08 15.29 -56.16
CA LYS A 9 20.35 15.67 -56.79
C LYS A 9 21.29 16.19 -55.71
N GLN A 10 22.54 15.70 -55.72
CA GLN A 10 23.57 16.18 -54.81
C GLN A 10 23.93 17.63 -55.16
N ALA A 11 24.04 18.48 -54.14
CA ALA A 11 24.48 19.86 -54.33
C ALA A 11 26.01 19.91 -54.38
N GLU A 12 26.57 20.51 -55.43
CA GLU A 12 28.01 20.75 -55.60
C GLU A 12 28.34 22.20 -55.21
N VAL A 13 29.44 22.39 -54.48
CA VAL A 13 29.90 23.70 -54.01
C VAL A 13 31.40 23.80 -54.25
N GLU A 14 31.80 24.76 -55.06
CA GLU A 14 33.20 25.04 -55.34
C GLU A 14 33.52 26.49 -54.94
N ILE A 15 34.70 26.69 -54.34
CA ILE A 15 35.24 28.03 -54.12
C ILE A 15 35.82 28.49 -55.46
N ILE A 16 35.20 29.53 -56.03
CA ILE A 16 35.70 30.16 -57.25
C ILE A 16 37.11 30.71 -56.97
N ASP A 17 38.08 30.26 -57.78
CA ASP A 17 39.49 30.66 -57.67
C ASP A 17 40.05 30.48 -56.25
N ARG A 18 39.99 29.23 -55.79
CA ARG A 18 40.44 28.83 -54.45
C ARG A 18 41.88 29.27 -54.15
N GLU A 19 42.76 29.17 -55.15
CA GLU A 19 44.16 29.58 -55.00
C GLU A 19 44.27 31.09 -54.75
N ALA A 20 43.56 31.93 -55.52
CA ALA A 20 43.56 33.36 -55.29
C ALA A 20 42.92 33.74 -53.94
N PHE A 21 41.86 33.04 -53.51
CA PHE A 21 41.25 33.26 -52.20
C PHE A 21 42.22 32.91 -51.06
N GLU A 22 42.85 31.75 -51.11
CA GLU A 22 43.84 31.31 -50.11
C GLU A 22 45.05 32.25 -50.09
N GLN A 23 45.54 32.66 -51.26
CA GLN A 23 46.64 33.62 -51.39
C GLN A 23 46.26 34.99 -50.79
N GLY A 24 45.06 35.50 -51.07
CA GLY A 24 44.59 36.78 -50.50
C GLY A 24 44.49 36.76 -48.97
N ILE A 25 44.09 35.62 -48.38
CA ILE A 25 44.13 35.43 -46.92
C ILE A 25 45.58 35.43 -46.41
N ASN A 26 46.45 34.68 -47.07
CA ASN A 26 47.87 34.58 -46.68
C ASN A 26 48.59 35.93 -46.76
N ASP A 27 48.28 36.75 -47.78
CA ASP A 27 48.84 38.11 -47.93
C ASP A 27 48.39 39.04 -46.80
N VAL A 28 47.11 38.99 -46.41
CA VAL A 28 46.59 39.75 -45.27
C VAL A 28 47.25 39.28 -43.97
N VAL A 29 47.41 37.98 -43.78
CA VAL A 29 48.10 37.42 -42.60
C VAL A 29 49.56 37.88 -42.58
N ALA A 30 50.32 37.69 -43.65
CA ALA A 30 51.73 38.07 -43.75
C ALA A 30 51.95 39.57 -43.50
N LYS A 31 51.06 40.42 -44.04
CA LYS A 31 51.12 41.88 -43.86
C LYS A 31 50.97 42.31 -42.40
N TYR A 32 50.14 41.61 -41.62
CA TYR A 32 49.80 42.01 -40.25
C TYR A 32 50.36 41.10 -39.17
N GLN A 33 51.05 40.00 -39.50
CA GLN A 33 51.55 39.00 -38.56
C GLN A 33 52.51 39.59 -37.51
N ASN A 34 53.36 40.54 -37.92
CA ASN A 34 54.33 41.21 -37.05
C ASN A 34 53.94 42.67 -36.77
N TYR A 35 52.66 43.03 -36.94
CA TYR A 35 52.17 44.39 -36.76
C TYR A 35 52.18 44.78 -35.27
N THR A 36 52.86 45.88 -34.94
CA THR A 36 53.00 46.36 -33.56
C THR A 36 52.25 47.68 -33.37
N ILE A 37 51.44 47.73 -32.32
CA ILE A 37 50.63 48.90 -31.95
C ILE A 37 51.45 49.78 -31.01
N THR A 38 51.50 51.08 -31.27
CA THR A 38 52.16 52.07 -30.41
C THR A 38 51.19 53.18 -30.00
N ALA A 39 51.53 53.93 -28.95
CA ALA A 39 50.66 55.01 -28.46
C ALA A 39 50.40 56.10 -29.52
N SER A 40 51.34 56.34 -30.44
CA SER A 40 51.20 57.32 -31.52
C SER A 40 50.38 56.82 -32.72
N THR A 41 50.29 55.49 -32.92
CA THR A 41 49.58 54.88 -34.08
C THR A 41 48.16 54.42 -33.75
N ILE A 42 47.77 54.40 -32.46
CA ILE A 42 46.52 53.84 -31.94
C ILE A 42 45.24 54.28 -32.67
N LYS A 43 45.19 55.52 -33.16
CA LYS A 43 44.04 56.05 -33.92
C LYS A 43 43.90 55.35 -35.28
N GLY A 44 45.01 55.10 -35.96
CA GLY A 44 45.06 54.34 -37.21
C GLY A 44 44.86 52.84 -36.99
N ASP A 45 45.43 52.30 -35.91
CA ASP A 45 45.35 50.86 -35.59
C ASP A 45 43.91 50.39 -35.34
N LYS A 46 43.08 51.24 -34.73
CA LYS A 46 41.63 50.99 -34.58
C LYS A 46 40.93 50.83 -35.93
N LYS A 47 41.36 51.58 -36.96
CA LYS A 47 40.81 51.47 -38.31
C LYS A 47 41.23 50.16 -38.97
N VAL A 48 42.50 49.79 -38.86
CA VAL A 48 43.03 48.50 -39.36
C VAL A 48 42.28 47.32 -38.73
N LEU A 49 42.05 47.34 -37.40
CA LEU A 49 41.27 46.31 -36.71
C LEU A 49 39.82 46.24 -37.21
N ALA A 50 39.19 47.39 -37.46
CA ALA A 50 37.83 47.43 -38.00
C ALA A 50 37.77 46.82 -39.41
N ASP A 51 38.75 47.12 -40.26
CA ASP A 51 38.84 46.58 -41.62
C ASP A 51 39.06 45.05 -41.62
N LEU A 52 39.94 44.54 -40.76
CA LEU A 52 40.16 43.08 -40.60
C LEU A 52 38.91 42.36 -40.08
N ARG A 53 38.21 42.95 -39.10
CA ARG A 53 36.94 42.39 -38.60
C ARG A 53 35.86 42.40 -39.68
N LYS A 54 35.81 43.45 -40.50
CA LYS A 54 34.89 43.54 -41.63
C LYS A 54 35.16 42.45 -42.67
N LEU A 55 36.42 42.21 -43.01
CA LEU A 55 36.81 41.12 -43.93
C LEU A 55 36.40 39.75 -43.40
N LYS A 56 36.73 39.43 -42.13
CA LYS A 56 36.32 38.17 -41.49
C LYS A 56 34.81 37.99 -41.48
N ARG A 57 34.07 39.08 -41.22
CA ARG A 57 32.60 39.07 -41.22
C ARG A 57 32.05 38.78 -42.62
N GLN A 58 32.56 39.42 -43.66
CA GLN A 58 32.13 39.16 -45.05
C GLN A 58 32.31 37.69 -45.45
N ILE A 59 33.45 37.08 -45.12
CA ILE A 59 33.70 35.64 -45.37
C ILE A 59 32.66 34.77 -44.65
N SER A 60 32.37 35.10 -43.38
CA SER A 60 31.38 34.37 -42.59
C SER A 60 29.96 34.55 -43.12
N ASP A 61 29.60 35.76 -43.56
CA ASP A 61 28.27 36.08 -44.07
C ASP A 61 28.02 35.35 -45.40
N GLU A 62 29.00 35.32 -46.31
CA GLU A 62 28.87 34.57 -47.57
C GLU A 62 28.82 33.06 -47.33
N ARG A 63 29.62 32.52 -46.39
CA ARG A 63 29.51 31.11 -45.96
C ARG A 63 28.10 30.76 -45.48
N ILE A 64 27.51 31.62 -44.65
CA ILE A 64 26.15 31.41 -44.11
C ILE A 64 25.12 31.48 -45.23
N LYS A 65 25.27 32.43 -46.16
CA LYS A 65 24.39 32.57 -47.32
C LYS A 65 24.41 31.33 -48.21
N ILE A 66 25.60 30.85 -48.60
CA ILE A 66 25.77 29.62 -49.38
C ILE A 66 25.14 28.43 -48.64
N LYS A 67 25.42 28.28 -47.33
CA LYS A 67 24.82 27.21 -46.52
C LYS A 67 23.29 27.24 -46.55
N ARG A 68 22.68 28.42 -46.45
CA ARG A 68 21.21 28.59 -46.52
C ARG A 68 20.66 28.27 -47.88
N GLU A 69 21.32 28.69 -48.95
CA GLU A 69 20.89 28.39 -50.33
C GLU A 69 20.93 26.88 -50.60
N LEU A 70 21.92 26.17 -50.07
CA LEU A 70 22.04 24.73 -50.18
C LEU A 70 21.03 23.96 -49.32
N SER A 71 20.67 24.47 -48.14
CA SER A 71 19.67 23.81 -47.27
C SER A 71 18.23 24.09 -47.70
N LYS A 72 17.99 25.20 -48.40
CA LYS A 72 16.65 25.66 -48.77
C LYS A 72 15.80 24.62 -49.50
N PRO A 73 16.29 23.88 -50.52
CA PRO A 73 15.48 22.84 -51.18
C PRO A 73 15.07 21.71 -50.23
N THR A 74 15.93 21.35 -49.29
CA THR A 74 15.63 20.33 -48.26
C THR A 74 14.61 20.84 -47.26
N ASP A 75 14.79 22.07 -46.77
CA ASP A 75 13.87 22.71 -45.82
C ASP A 75 12.47 22.89 -46.44
N GLU A 76 12.39 23.29 -47.71
CA GLU A 76 11.15 23.43 -48.47
C GLU A 76 10.47 22.08 -48.72
N PHE A 77 11.22 21.04 -49.07
CA PHE A 77 10.69 19.68 -49.23
C PHE A 77 10.10 19.15 -47.92
N ASP A 78 10.83 19.25 -46.81
CA ASP A 78 10.35 18.82 -45.49
C ASP A 78 9.10 19.59 -45.06
N ALA A 79 9.11 20.92 -45.20
CA ALA A 79 7.95 21.76 -44.91
C ALA A 79 6.74 21.39 -45.77
N TYR A 80 6.94 21.11 -47.06
CA TYR A 80 5.88 20.68 -47.96
C TYR A 80 5.29 19.34 -47.52
N ILE A 81 6.13 18.32 -47.28
CA ILE A 81 5.67 16.99 -46.85
C ILE A 81 4.90 17.09 -45.54
N LYS A 82 5.44 17.77 -44.53
CA LYS A 82 4.75 18.01 -43.25
C LYS A 82 3.42 18.70 -43.43
N SER A 83 3.38 19.75 -44.26
CA SER A 83 2.12 20.47 -44.52
C SER A 83 1.09 19.60 -45.23
N LYS A 84 1.50 18.68 -46.10
CA LYS A 84 0.59 17.81 -46.86
C LYS A 84 0.20 16.55 -46.10
N SER A 85 1.04 16.06 -45.19
CA SER A 85 0.73 14.93 -44.30
C SER A 85 -0.15 15.35 -43.13
N LYS A 86 -0.08 16.61 -42.68
CA LYS A 86 -0.83 17.09 -41.52
C LYS A 86 -2.33 16.77 -41.53
N PRO A 87 -3.10 16.96 -42.64
CA PRO A 87 -4.51 16.57 -42.66
C PRO A 87 -4.73 15.06 -42.50
N LEU A 88 -3.77 14.23 -42.93
CA LEU A 88 -3.82 12.79 -42.71
C LEU A 88 -3.58 12.46 -41.23
N ASP A 89 -2.63 13.12 -40.58
CA ASP A 89 -2.37 12.98 -39.13
C ASP A 89 -3.62 13.34 -38.33
N GLU A 90 -4.29 14.45 -38.66
CA GLU A 90 -5.55 14.87 -38.01
C GLU A 90 -6.67 13.83 -38.15
N ILE A 91 -6.77 13.18 -39.32
CA ILE A 91 -7.74 12.09 -39.54
C ILE A 91 -7.37 10.84 -38.74
N ILE A 92 -6.08 10.49 -38.71
CA ILE A 92 -5.57 9.34 -37.93
C ILE A 92 -5.89 9.55 -36.46
N ASP A 93 -5.58 10.73 -35.90
CA ASP A 93 -5.83 11.06 -34.50
C ASP A 93 -7.33 11.01 -34.18
N LYS A 94 -8.17 11.54 -35.08
CA LYS A 94 -9.62 11.46 -34.92
C LYS A 94 -10.11 10.00 -34.91
N ILE A 95 -9.71 9.18 -35.88
CA ILE A 95 -10.12 7.78 -35.96
C ILE A 95 -9.61 7.01 -34.74
N ALA A 96 -8.38 7.25 -34.30
CA ALA A 96 -7.84 6.62 -33.09
C ALA A 96 -8.65 7.00 -31.85
N GLY A 97 -9.05 8.26 -31.73
CA GLY A 97 -9.97 8.73 -30.70
C GLY A 97 -11.33 8.03 -30.76
N ASP A 98 -11.97 8.03 -31.92
CA ASP A 98 -13.29 7.41 -32.14
C ASP A 98 -13.25 5.89 -31.85
N VAL A 99 -12.19 5.18 -32.25
CA VAL A 99 -11.99 3.75 -31.97
C VAL A 99 -11.84 3.50 -30.47
N LYS A 100 -11.02 4.31 -29.78
CA LYS A 100 -10.82 4.18 -28.34
C LYS A 100 -12.12 4.43 -27.58
N GLU A 101 -12.86 5.48 -27.92
CA GLU A 101 -14.14 5.79 -27.30
C GLU A 101 -15.16 4.66 -27.52
N PHE A 102 -15.22 4.11 -28.74
CA PHE A 102 -16.07 2.97 -29.05
C PHE A 102 -15.69 1.73 -28.21
N GLU A 103 -14.40 1.40 -28.09
CA GLU A 103 -13.93 0.27 -27.29
C GLU A 103 -14.24 0.45 -25.80
N ASP A 104 -14.06 1.65 -25.26
CA ASP A 104 -14.35 1.94 -23.85
C ASP A 104 -15.86 1.90 -23.58
N ASN A 105 -16.69 2.42 -24.49
CA ASN A 105 -18.16 2.29 -24.42
C ASN A 105 -18.60 0.82 -24.50
N GLN A 106 -17.96 0.00 -25.33
CA GLN A 106 -18.23 -1.44 -25.39
C GLN A 106 -17.88 -2.16 -24.09
N LYS A 107 -16.75 -1.81 -23.44
CA LYS A 107 -16.38 -2.36 -22.13
C LYS A 107 -17.39 -1.94 -21.05
N ALA A 108 -17.79 -0.67 -21.05
CA ALA A 108 -18.77 -0.15 -20.09
C ALA A 108 -20.13 -0.85 -20.26
N LEU A 109 -20.60 -1.02 -21.48
CA LEU A 109 -21.85 -1.74 -21.79
C LEU A 109 -21.77 -3.20 -21.33
N ARG A 110 -20.66 -3.90 -21.58
CA ARG A 110 -20.46 -5.28 -21.11
C ARG A 110 -20.47 -5.37 -19.60
N LEU A 111 -19.79 -4.44 -18.92
CA LEU A 111 -19.80 -4.37 -17.47
C LEU A 111 -21.23 -4.16 -16.93
N ASP A 112 -21.99 -3.25 -17.54
CA ASP A 112 -23.38 -2.99 -17.18
C ASP A 112 -24.26 -4.23 -17.36
N THR A 113 -24.12 -4.96 -18.48
CA THR A 113 -24.81 -6.23 -18.68
C THR A 113 -24.47 -7.24 -17.58
N VAL A 114 -23.19 -7.41 -17.25
CA VAL A 114 -22.76 -8.36 -16.20
C VAL A 114 -23.33 -7.95 -14.85
N LYS A 115 -23.22 -6.67 -14.48
CA LYS A 115 -23.78 -6.15 -13.23
C LYS A 115 -25.30 -6.28 -13.19
N GLY A 116 -26.00 -6.03 -14.30
CA GLY A 116 -27.44 -6.21 -14.42
C GLY A 116 -27.85 -7.67 -14.22
N TYR A 117 -27.12 -8.61 -14.81
CA TYR A 117 -27.34 -10.05 -14.59
C TYR A 117 -27.15 -10.42 -13.12
N ILE A 118 -26.03 -10.01 -12.51
CA ILE A 118 -25.73 -10.25 -11.08
C ILE A 118 -26.81 -9.63 -10.20
N ALA A 119 -27.21 -8.38 -10.45
CA ALA A 119 -28.22 -7.69 -9.65
C ALA A 119 -29.58 -8.39 -9.70
N ASN A 120 -30.01 -8.82 -10.89
CA ASN A 120 -31.24 -9.60 -11.06
C ASN A 120 -31.18 -10.91 -10.26
N LYS A 121 -30.04 -11.62 -10.30
CA LYS A 121 -29.84 -12.85 -9.54
C LYS A 121 -29.74 -12.64 -8.04
N CYS A 122 -29.04 -11.61 -7.60
CA CYS A 122 -28.91 -11.27 -6.19
C CYS A 122 -30.26 -10.87 -5.56
N ALA A 123 -31.14 -10.21 -6.34
CA ALA A 123 -32.49 -9.86 -5.89
C ALA A 123 -33.34 -11.09 -5.54
N GLU A 124 -33.14 -12.24 -6.21
CA GLU A 124 -33.81 -13.51 -5.87
C GLU A 124 -33.43 -14.01 -4.46
N TYR A 125 -32.24 -13.65 -3.97
CA TYR A 125 -31.67 -14.14 -2.71
C TYR A 125 -31.48 -13.07 -1.63
N LEU A 126 -31.91 -11.82 -1.89
CA LEU A 126 -31.69 -10.66 -1.03
C LEU A 126 -30.20 -10.40 -0.72
N LEU A 127 -29.32 -10.72 -1.67
CA LEU A 127 -27.89 -10.43 -1.57
C LEU A 127 -27.59 -9.02 -2.06
N ASP A 128 -26.58 -8.36 -1.47
CA ASP A 128 -26.06 -7.11 -2.02
C ASP A 128 -25.22 -7.42 -3.27
N PRO A 129 -25.62 -6.97 -4.47
CA PRO A 129 -24.88 -7.24 -5.69
C PRO A 129 -23.48 -6.62 -5.72
N ARG A 130 -23.20 -5.60 -4.89
CA ARG A 130 -21.90 -4.93 -4.83
C ARG A 130 -20.78 -5.85 -4.35
N ILE A 131 -21.12 -6.92 -3.63
CA ILE A 131 -20.16 -7.95 -3.19
C ILE A 131 -19.46 -8.60 -4.40
N PHE A 132 -20.09 -8.55 -5.57
CA PHE A 132 -19.56 -9.15 -6.80
C PHE A 132 -18.97 -8.12 -7.77
N ASP A 133 -18.75 -6.87 -7.38
CA ASP A 133 -18.26 -5.82 -8.28
C ASP A 133 -16.89 -6.18 -8.88
N GLU A 134 -15.96 -6.68 -8.06
CA GLU A 134 -14.66 -7.16 -8.54
C GLU A 134 -14.82 -8.32 -9.51
N LYS A 135 -15.68 -9.29 -9.14
CA LYS A 135 -15.97 -10.47 -9.95
C LYS A 135 -16.56 -10.10 -11.31
N ALA A 136 -17.42 -9.07 -11.36
CA ALA A 136 -18.04 -8.60 -12.59
C ALA A 136 -16.99 -8.12 -13.60
N THR A 137 -15.89 -7.51 -13.14
CA THR A 137 -14.80 -7.04 -14.02
C THR A 137 -14.02 -8.18 -14.69
N GLU A 138 -14.05 -9.40 -14.14
CA GLU A 138 -13.40 -10.57 -14.73
C GLU A 138 -14.11 -11.05 -16.01
N PHE A 139 -15.40 -10.75 -16.17
CA PHE A 139 -16.28 -11.29 -17.22
C PHE A 139 -16.68 -10.27 -18.29
N ILE A 140 -15.84 -9.26 -18.54
CA ILE A 140 -16.10 -8.20 -19.55
C ILE A 140 -15.42 -8.46 -20.90
N LYS A 141 -14.78 -9.62 -21.09
CA LYS A 141 -14.05 -9.93 -22.33
C LYS A 141 -15.05 -10.29 -23.42
N ALA A 142 -14.73 -9.98 -24.68
CA ALA A 142 -15.60 -10.37 -25.80
C ALA A 142 -15.92 -11.89 -25.83
N GLY A 143 -15.00 -12.72 -25.31
CA GLY A 143 -15.20 -14.16 -25.18
C GLY A 143 -16.32 -14.58 -24.21
N ASP A 144 -16.73 -13.72 -23.29
CA ASP A 144 -17.81 -13.96 -22.32
C ASP A 144 -19.21 -13.69 -22.88
N PHE A 145 -19.27 -13.02 -24.03
CA PHE A 145 -20.51 -12.61 -24.68
C PHE A 145 -20.74 -13.37 -25.98
N MET A 146 -21.99 -13.48 -26.38
CA MET A 146 -22.41 -13.99 -27.67
C MET A 146 -21.89 -13.09 -28.80
N ALA A 147 -22.09 -13.51 -30.05
CA ALA A 147 -21.62 -12.76 -31.22
C ALA A 147 -22.26 -11.34 -31.34
N ASP A 148 -23.37 -11.09 -30.65
CA ASP A 148 -24.01 -9.77 -30.55
C ASP A 148 -23.24 -8.79 -29.63
N GLY A 149 -22.25 -9.28 -28.87
CA GLY A 149 -21.40 -8.48 -27.99
C GLY A 149 -22.06 -7.98 -26.71
N VAL A 150 -23.34 -8.29 -26.49
CA VAL A 150 -24.15 -7.77 -25.37
C VAL A 150 -24.87 -8.85 -24.58
N THR A 151 -25.08 -10.04 -25.13
CA THR A 151 -25.72 -11.16 -24.41
C THR A 151 -24.66 -12.06 -23.79
N LEU A 152 -24.77 -12.39 -22.51
CA LEU A 152 -23.83 -13.30 -21.84
C LEU A 152 -23.93 -14.73 -22.39
N LYS A 153 -22.80 -15.42 -22.48
CA LYS A 153 -22.79 -16.86 -22.78
C LYS A 153 -23.31 -17.66 -21.58
N LYS A 154 -23.90 -18.83 -21.86
CA LYS A 154 -24.35 -19.78 -20.83
C LYS A 154 -23.25 -20.19 -19.86
N VAL A 155 -22.01 -20.35 -20.34
CA VAL A 155 -20.87 -20.71 -19.50
C VAL A 155 -20.56 -19.59 -18.50
N THR A 156 -20.55 -18.34 -18.97
CA THR A 156 -20.33 -17.16 -18.13
C THR A 156 -21.46 -16.99 -17.12
N MET A 157 -22.72 -17.11 -17.56
CA MET A 157 -23.89 -17.08 -16.67
C MET A 157 -23.76 -18.13 -15.56
N LYS A 158 -23.40 -19.37 -15.91
CA LYS A 158 -23.19 -20.44 -14.94
C LYS A 158 -22.08 -20.09 -13.92
N SER A 159 -20.96 -19.55 -14.36
CA SER A 159 -19.88 -19.14 -13.44
C SER A 159 -20.32 -18.02 -12.50
N LEU A 160 -21.14 -17.08 -12.96
CA LEU A 160 -21.73 -16.05 -12.11
C LEU A 160 -22.74 -16.65 -11.11
N ASP A 161 -23.61 -17.55 -11.56
CA ASP A 161 -24.58 -18.23 -10.71
C ASP A 161 -23.89 -19.07 -9.62
N ASP A 162 -22.81 -19.78 -9.97
CA ASP A 162 -22.01 -20.58 -9.03
C ASP A 162 -21.38 -19.67 -7.96
N ALA A 163 -20.86 -18.50 -8.35
CA ALA A 163 -20.29 -17.53 -7.41
C ALA A 163 -21.35 -16.94 -6.46
N ILE A 164 -22.53 -16.61 -6.97
CA ILE A 164 -23.65 -16.10 -6.18
C ILE A 164 -24.14 -17.17 -5.19
N THR A 165 -24.28 -18.41 -5.66
CA THR A 165 -24.71 -19.54 -4.82
C THR A 165 -23.70 -19.82 -3.71
N PHE A 166 -22.41 -19.73 -4.01
CA PHE A 166 -21.36 -19.90 -3.01
C PHE A 166 -21.43 -18.83 -1.91
N GLU A 167 -21.59 -17.56 -2.27
CA GLU A 167 -21.70 -16.48 -1.27
C GLU A 167 -22.99 -16.61 -0.46
N LEU A 168 -24.10 -17.02 -1.08
CA LEU A 168 -25.35 -17.33 -0.36
C LEU A 168 -25.14 -18.42 0.70
N GLN A 169 -24.49 -19.53 0.33
CA GLN A 169 -24.21 -20.63 1.25
C GLN A 169 -23.35 -20.17 2.42
N LYS A 170 -22.30 -19.39 2.14
CA LYS A 170 -21.43 -18.81 3.15
C LYS A 170 -22.17 -17.91 4.13
N GLN A 171 -23.07 -17.04 3.66
CA GLN A 171 -23.89 -16.20 4.55
C GLN A 171 -24.86 -17.03 5.39
N GLN A 172 -25.50 -18.04 4.81
CA GLN A 172 -26.38 -18.95 5.56
C GLN A 172 -25.64 -19.75 6.63
N GLU A 173 -24.43 -20.22 6.33
CA GLU A 173 -23.56 -20.91 7.29
C GLU A 173 -23.14 -19.97 8.43
N PHE A 174 -22.81 -18.72 8.11
CA PHE A 174 -22.47 -17.71 9.11
C PHE A 174 -23.65 -17.38 10.03
N GLU A 175 -24.86 -17.22 9.48
CA GLU A 175 -26.07 -17.00 10.29
C GLU A 175 -26.41 -18.21 11.18
N LYS A 176 -26.24 -19.44 10.68
CA LYS A 176 -26.36 -20.65 11.52
C LYS A 176 -25.33 -20.67 12.65
N ALA A 177 -24.09 -20.27 12.37
CA ALA A 177 -23.05 -20.17 13.39
C ALA A 177 -23.38 -19.12 14.47
N LYS A 178 -23.89 -17.95 14.08
CA LYS A 178 -24.39 -16.94 15.03
C LYS A 178 -25.51 -17.48 15.91
N ALA A 179 -26.48 -18.17 15.31
CA ALA A 179 -27.59 -18.75 16.06
C ALA A 179 -27.11 -19.81 17.07
N ALA A 180 -26.15 -20.66 16.68
CA ALA A 180 -25.55 -21.65 17.58
C ALA A 180 -24.80 -21.00 18.75
N VAL A 181 -24.01 -19.95 18.48
CA VAL A 181 -23.32 -19.16 19.52
C VAL A 181 -24.32 -18.52 20.47
N SER A 182 -25.36 -17.88 19.93
CA SER A 182 -26.39 -17.21 20.73
C SER A 182 -27.15 -18.20 21.62
N GLY A 183 -27.51 -19.37 21.08
CA GLY A 183 -28.13 -20.45 21.83
C GLY A 183 -27.25 -20.94 22.99
N GLN A 184 -25.97 -21.20 22.72
CA GLN A 184 -25.03 -21.64 23.76
C GLN A 184 -24.82 -20.58 24.85
N CYS A 185 -24.73 -19.30 24.48
CA CYS A 185 -24.60 -18.21 25.45
C CYS A 185 -25.86 -18.05 26.30
N ALA A 186 -27.04 -18.18 25.69
CA ALA A 186 -28.32 -18.13 26.40
C ALA A 186 -28.44 -19.26 27.44
N GLU A 187 -28.02 -20.48 27.11
CA GLU A 187 -27.98 -21.60 28.07
C GLU A 187 -27.11 -21.31 29.30
N TYR A 188 -26.06 -20.51 29.13
CA TYR A 188 -25.13 -20.13 30.20
C TYR A 188 -25.44 -18.78 30.84
N ASN A 189 -26.54 -18.11 30.45
CA ASN A 189 -26.87 -16.74 30.85
C ASN A 189 -25.72 -15.73 30.58
N MET A 190 -25.03 -15.89 29.45
CA MET A 190 -23.92 -15.04 29.02
C MET A 190 -24.33 -14.16 27.83
N THR A 191 -23.63 -13.05 27.62
CA THR A 191 -23.84 -12.20 26.44
C THR A 191 -23.17 -12.81 25.21
N ASP A 192 -23.88 -12.85 24.09
CA ASP A 192 -23.45 -13.48 22.84
C ASP A 192 -22.55 -12.60 21.95
N GLN A 193 -22.72 -11.27 21.99
CA GLN A 193 -22.06 -10.32 21.10
C GLN A 193 -20.53 -10.46 21.01
N PRO A 194 -19.78 -10.65 22.11
CA PRO A 194 -18.34 -10.84 22.04
C PRO A 194 -17.95 -12.08 21.22
N TYR A 195 -18.70 -13.16 21.38
CA TYR A 195 -18.45 -14.44 20.71
C TYR A 195 -18.91 -14.42 19.25
N ILE A 196 -20.00 -13.73 18.94
CA ILE A 196 -20.44 -13.52 17.55
C ILE A 196 -19.36 -12.78 16.75
N ARG A 197 -18.69 -11.78 17.34
CA ARG A 197 -17.58 -11.07 16.68
C ARG A 197 -16.39 -12.00 16.40
N MET A 198 -16.14 -12.97 17.27
CA MET A 198 -15.05 -13.94 17.07
C MET A 198 -15.27 -14.83 15.83
N LEU A 199 -16.51 -15.04 15.38
CA LEU A 199 -16.80 -15.83 14.17
C LEU A 199 -16.23 -15.22 12.88
N ASN A 200 -15.77 -13.96 12.91
CA ASN A 200 -15.08 -13.34 11.78
C ASN A 200 -13.67 -13.91 11.56
N GLU A 201 -13.04 -14.42 12.62
CA GLU A 201 -11.65 -14.90 12.60
C GLU A 201 -11.51 -16.37 13.01
N LEU A 202 -12.46 -16.88 13.79
CA LEU A 202 -12.44 -18.22 14.37
C LEU A 202 -13.58 -19.08 13.85
N THR A 203 -13.37 -20.39 13.87
CA THR A 203 -14.41 -21.37 13.53
C THR A 203 -15.48 -21.45 14.62
N LEU A 204 -16.68 -21.87 14.25
CA LEU A 204 -17.77 -22.10 15.20
C LEU A 204 -17.34 -23.02 16.36
N ALA A 205 -16.55 -24.07 16.08
CA ALA A 205 -16.08 -25.00 17.10
C ALA A 205 -15.19 -24.32 18.15
N GLU A 206 -14.24 -23.49 17.72
CA GLU A 206 -13.34 -22.74 18.60
C GLU A 206 -14.11 -21.72 19.45
N VAL A 207 -15.07 -21.02 18.85
CA VAL A 207 -15.91 -20.06 19.59
C VAL A 207 -16.77 -20.76 20.64
N LEU A 208 -17.39 -21.90 20.30
CA LEU A 208 -18.17 -22.69 21.25
C LEU A 208 -17.31 -23.25 22.39
N GLU A 209 -16.05 -23.62 22.12
CA GLU A 209 -15.11 -24.05 23.15
C GLU A 209 -14.73 -22.89 24.09
N GLN A 210 -14.50 -21.70 23.54
CA GLN A 210 -14.22 -20.51 24.33
C GLN A 210 -15.39 -20.17 25.27
N ILE A 211 -16.63 -20.19 24.77
CA ILE A 211 -17.84 -19.96 25.57
C ILE A 211 -17.90 -20.94 26.75
N LYS A 212 -17.64 -22.23 26.51
CA LYS A 212 -17.62 -23.26 27.56
C LYS A 212 -16.50 -23.04 28.57
N SER A 213 -15.33 -22.59 28.12
CA SER A 213 -14.20 -22.26 28.99
C SER A 213 -14.53 -21.12 29.93
N ASP A 214 -15.05 -20.01 29.39
CA ASP A 214 -15.40 -18.82 30.14
C ASP A 214 -16.52 -19.11 31.15
N TYR A 215 -17.53 -19.89 30.76
CA TYR A 215 -18.59 -20.33 31.67
C TYR A 215 -18.05 -21.15 32.86
N ARG A 216 -17.17 -22.12 32.59
CA ARG A 216 -16.53 -22.93 33.66
C ARG A 216 -15.73 -22.05 34.62
N PHE A 217 -15.01 -21.08 34.09
CA PHE A 217 -14.23 -20.14 34.90
C PHE A 217 -15.13 -19.28 35.79
N GLU A 218 -16.22 -18.71 35.26
CA GLU A 218 -17.12 -17.88 36.07
C GLU A 218 -17.84 -18.72 37.14
N LYS A 219 -18.22 -19.96 36.82
CA LYS A 219 -18.78 -20.90 37.81
C LYS A 219 -17.83 -21.19 38.97
N GLN A 220 -16.58 -21.54 38.67
CA GLN A 220 -15.55 -21.80 39.69
C GLN A 220 -15.31 -20.57 40.57
N LYS A 221 -15.32 -19.38 39.98
CA LYS A 221 -15.15 -18.11 40.70
C LYS A 221 -16.35 -17.80 41.59
N GLU A 222 -17.57 -18.04 41.12
CA GLU A 222 -18.79 -17.88 41.91
C GLU A 222 -18.82 -18.83 43.12
N GLU A 223 -18.47 -20.10 42.90
CA GLU A 223 -18.34 -21.10 43.97
C GLU A 223 -17.27 -20.72 45.00
N ALA A 224 -16.08 -20.31 44.55
CA ALA A 224 -15.01 -19.85 45.43
C ALA A 224 -15.39 -18.60 46.23
N ARG A 225 -16.21 -17.71 45.66
CA ARG A 225 -16.75 -16.54 46.37
C ARG A 225 -17.76 -16.97 47.44
N LYS A 226 -18.68 -17.87 47.13
CA LYS A 226 -19.65 -18.42 48.09
C LYS A 226 -18.98 -19.12 49.27
N VAL A 227 -17.91 -19.90 49.01
CA VAL A 227 -17.13 -20.57 50.06
C VAL A 227 -16.49 -19.53 50.99
N ARG A 228 -15.83 -18.49 50.44
CA ARG A 228 -15.23 -17.41 51.25
C ARG A 228 -16.25 -16.63 52.06
N GLU A 229 -17.39 -16.29 51.45
CA GLU A 229 -18.47 -15.58 52.15
C GLU A 229 -19.05 -16.43 53.29
N ALA A 230 -19.23 -17.74 53.09
CA ALA A 230 -19.68 -18.66 54.14
C ALA A 230 -18.65 -18.83 55.27
N GLU A 231 -17.36 -18.87 54.95
CA GLU A 231 -16.27 -18.96 55.93
C GLU A 231 -16.18 -17.68 56.77
N LEU A 232 -16.28 -16.51 56.14
CA LEU A 232 -16.31 -15.22 56.82
C LEU A 232 -17.53 -15.11 57.76
N ALA A 233 -18.71 -15.55 57.31
CA ALA A 233 -19.91 -15.58 58.14
C ALA A 233 -19.78 -16.52 59.34
N ARG A 234 -19.09 -17.66 59.18
CA ARG A 234 -18.79 -18.57 60.31
C ARG A 234 -17.81 -17.96 61.30
N GLN A 235 -16.77 -17.27 60.84
CA GLN A 235 -15.81 -16.59 61.72
C GLN A 235 -16.49 -15.49 62.54
N GLN A 236 -17.30 -14.63 61.91
CA GLN A 236 -18.07 -13.59 62.62
C GLN A 236 -19.08 -14.16 63.63
N ALA A 237 -19.71 -15.30 63.34
CA ALA A 237 -20.62 -15.97 64.28
C ALA A 237 -19.88 -16.64 65.44
N THR A 238 -18.59 -16.96 65.29
CA THR A 238 -17.75 -17.57 66.33
C THR A 238 -17.18 -16.50 67.26
N GLU A 239 -16.72 -15.36 66.72
CA GLU A 239 -16.28 -14.19 67.51
C GLU A 239 -17.40 -13.59 68.37
N GLN A 240 -18.67 -13.64 67.92
CA GLN A 240 -19.81 -13.21 68.75
C GLN A 240 -20.17 -14.19 69.89
N ARG A 241 -19.62 -15.42 69.89
CA ARG A 241 -19.84 -16.42 70.95
C ARG A 241 -18.72 -16.46 71.99
N GLU A 242 -17.56 -15.88 71.71
CA GLU A 242 -16.47 -15.75 72.69
C GLU A 242 -16.64 -14.47 73.52
N THR A 243 -17.64 -14.48 74.40
CA THR A 243 -17.63 -13.59 75.57
C THR A 243 -16.50 -14.04 76.50
N PRO A 244 -15.60 -13.16 76.98
CA PRO A 244 -14.57 -13.58 77.93
C PRO A 244 -15.24 -14.01 79.24
N ASN A 245 -14.95 -15.24 79.66
CA ASN A 245 -15.44 -15.79 80.92
C ASN A 245 -14.63 -15.13 82.07
N PHE A 246 -15.28 -14.30 82.88
CA PHE A 246 -14.67 -13.68 84.06
C PHE A 246 -15.14 -14.40 85.34
N ASP A 247 -14.19 -14.83 86.18
CA ASP A 247 -14.46 -15.40 87.51
C ASP A 247 -14.61 -14.28 88.55
N PRO A 248 -15.72 -14.16 89.32
CA PRO A 248 -16.03 -12.94 90.05
C PRO A 248 -15.41 -12.79 91.45
N GLU A 249 -14.57 -13.73 91.94
CA GLU A 249 -14.16 -13.71 93.37
C GLU A 249 -12.67 -13.43 93.68
N THR A 250 -11.77 -13.35 92.70
CA THR A 250 -10.34 -13.07 93.00
C THR A 250 -9.60 -12.12 92.07
N GLY A 251 -10.18 -11.68 90.95
CA GLY A 251 -9.59 -10.60 90.13
C GLY A 251 -8.16 -10.86 89.61
N GLU A 252 -7.69 -12.11 89.60
CA GLU A 252 -6.41 -12.50 89.01
C GLU A 252 -6.62 -13.00 87.58
N ILE A 253 -5.84 -12.44 86.65
CA ILE A 253 -5.68 -12.97 85.30
C ILE A 253 -4.74 -14.18 85.42
N LEU A 254 -5.24 -15.38 85.12
CA LEU A 254 -4.37 -16.55 84.93
C LEU A 254 -3.59 -16.35 83.64
N GLU A 255 -2.32 -15.96 83.76
CA GLU A 255 -1.29 -16.06 82.73
C GLU A 255 -1.18 -17.52 82.28
N ASN A 256 -1.69 -17.83 81.09
CA ASN A 256 -1.27 -19.03 80.36
C ASN A 256 -0.13 -18.63 79.42
N ASP A 257 1.07 -18.67 79.97
CA ASP A 257 2.31 -18.73 79.23
C ASP A 257 2.56 -20.19 78.81
N GLU A 258 2.32 -20.52 77.55
CA GLU A 258 3.01 -21.62 76.86
C GLU A 258 3.52 -21.15 75.50
N LEU A 259 4.62 -20.40 75.55
CA LEU A 259 5.57 -20.25 74.46
C LEU A 259 6.28 -21.60 74.17
N SER A 260 5.70 -22.41 73.29
CA SER A 260 6.41 -23.51 72.62
C SER A 260 7.09 -23.03 71.34
N ARG A 261 8.33 -22.62 71.54
CA ARG A 261 9.39 -22.29 70.58
C ARG A 261 9.57 -23.38 69.50
N ASN A 262 9.47 -23.01 68.22
CA ASN A 262 10.19 -23.72 67.15
C ASN A 262 10.54 -22.80 65.96
N LYS A 263 11.83 -22.46 65.93
CA LYS A 263 12.73 -22.19 64.79
C LYS A 263 12.45 -21.03 63.83
N GLU A 264 13.37 -20.07 63.92
CA GLU A 264 13.82 -19.22 62.83
C GLU A 264 14.15 -20.04 61.57
N THR A 265 13.54 -19.65 60.45
CA THR A 265 14.19 -19.65 59.15
C THR A 265 13.98 -18.27 58.53
N ALA A 266 15.09 -17.71 58.06
CA ALA A 266 15.24 -16.42 57.41
C ALA A 266 14.10 -16.06 56.42
N PRO A 267 13.79 -14.76 56.23
CA PRO A 267 12.92 -14.35 55.14
C PRO A 267 13.63 -14.66 53.82
N ARG A 268 13.24 -15.78 53.19
CA ARG A 268 13.44 -15.95 51.76
C ARG A 268 12.63 -14.86 51.09
N GLU A 269 13.34 -14.07 50.30
CA GLU A 269 12.81 -13.16 49.30
C GLU A 269 11.57 -13.78 48.66
N ALA A 270 10.45 -13.08 48.76
CA ALA A 270 9.23 -13.44 48.07
C ALA A 270 9.53 -13.43 46.57
N GLU A 271 9.74 -14.62 45.99
CA GLU A 271 9.71 -14.82 44.55
C GLU A 271 8.34 -14.35 44.05
N THR A 272 8.36 -13.17 43.43
CA THR A 272 7.49 -12.74 42.33
C THR A 272 6.08 -13.32 42.37
N GLY A 273 5.17 -12.63 43.07
CA GLY A 273 3.74 -12.79 42.81
C GLY A 273 3.51 -12.73 41.30
N SER A 274 3.01 -13.83 40.72
CA SER A 274 2.86 -13.97 39.27
C SER A 274 2.09 -12.77 38.73
N LYS A 275 2.78 -11.92 37.95
CA LYS A 275 2.15 -10.79 37.26
C LYS A 275 0.99 -11.35 36.43
N ARG A 276 -0.24 -10.95 36.78
CA ARG A 276 -1.46 -11.33 36.04
C ARG A 276 -1.66 -10.32 34.92
N TYR A 277 -1.54 -10.77 33.69
CA TYR A 277 -1.80 -9.96 32.50
C TYR A 277 -3.22 -10.28 31.99
N THR A 278 -4.16 -9.34 32.15
CA THR A 278 -5.58 -9.52 31.76
C THR A 278 -5.90 -8.95 30.38
N GLN A 279 -4.92 -8.37 29.71
CA GLN A 279 -5.08 -7.66 28.45
C GLN A 279 -3.96 -8.07 27.49
N LYS A 280 -4.30 -8.31 26.23
CA LYS A 280 -3.36 -8.62 25.16
C LYS A 280 -3.60 -7.63 24.03
N MET A 281 -2.52 -6.98 23.59
CA MET A 281 -2.49 -6.14 22.39
C MET A 281 -1.42 -6.70 21.45
N THR A 282 -1.75 -6.79 20.17
CA THR A 282 -0.79 -7.15 19.11
C THR A 282 -0.47 -5.87 18.34
N LEU A 283 0.81 -5.56 18.19
CA LEU A 283 1.28 -4.43 17.40
C LEU A 283 2.19 -4.96 16.29
N GLU A 284 1.87 -4.65 15.04
CA GLU A 284 2.74 -4.89 13.90
C GLU A 284 3.50 -3.60 13.57
N VAL A 285 4.83 -3.68 13.52
CA VAL A 285 5.71 -2.54 13.26
C VAL A 285 6.71 -2.96 12.20
N TYR A 286 6.83 -2.14 11.15
CA TYR A 286 7.82 -2.32 10.09
C TYR A 286 9.04 -1.43 10.36
N PHE A 287 10.22 -2.02 10.25
CA PHE A 287 11.51 -1.33 10.43
C PHE A 287 12.30 -1.38 9.12
N ALA A 288 13.06 -0.33 8.83
CA ALA A 288 13.87 -0.28 7.62
C ALA A 288 15.05 -1.26 7.69
N ASP A 289 15.61 -1.47 8.89
CA ASP A 289 16.72 -2.37 9.13
C ASP A 289 16.67 -3.06 10.50
N SER A 290 17.68 -3.90 10.77
CA SER A 290 17.77 -4.61 12.06
C SER A 290 18.22 -3.72 13.22
N ALA A 291 18.92 -2.61 12.96
CA ALA A 291 19.38 -1.71 14.00
C ALA A 291 18.20 -0.93 14.61
N GLU A 292 17.27 -0.45 13.79
CA GLU A 292 16.03 0.20 14.25
C GLU A 292 15.17 -0.74 15.08
N LYS A 293 15.00 -1.98 14.62
CA LYS A 293 14.26 -3.03 15.33
C LYS A 293 14.89 -3.34 16.70
N ASP A 294 16.21 -3.44 16.76
CA ASP A 294 16.91 -3.77 18.00
C ASP A 294 16.92 -2.57 18.98
N PHE A 295 17.00 -1.34 18.47
CA PHE A 295 16.78 -0.12 19.26
C PHE A 295 15.38 -0.08 19.87
N PHE A 296 14.33 -0.33 19.08
CA PHE A 296 12.95 -0.36 19.56
C PHE A 296 12.72 -1.39 20.67
N LYS A 297 13.30 -2.59 20.53
CA LYS A 297 13.23 -3.64 21.57
C LYS A 297 13.90 -3.19 22.87
N ALA A 298 15.09 -2.60 22.77
CA ALA A 298 15.83 -2.12 23.93
C ALA A 298 15.06 -1.01 24.66
N GLU A 299 14.37 -0.13 23.94
CA GLU A 299 13.53 0.90 24.56
C GLU A 299 12.29 0.31 25.25
N LEU A 300 11.60 -0.66 24.64
CA LEU A 300 10.46 -1.34 25.26
C LEU A 300 10.83 -2.04 26.58
N GLU A 301 12.00 -2.67 26.62
CA GLU A 301 12.50 -3.34 27.82
C GLU A 301 12.78 -2.33 28.95
N LYS A 302 13.34 -1.15 28.64
CA LYS A 302 13.60 -0.08 29.62
C LYS A 302 12.32 0.44 30.29
N ILE A 303 11.22 0.51 29.54
CA ILE A 303 9.93 0.99 30.06
C ILE A 303 9.06 -0.15 30.64
N GLY A 304 9.62 -1.36 30.79
CA GLY A 304 8.99 -2.47 31.51
C GLY A 304 8.04 -3.33 30.68
N PHE A 305 8.04 -3.22 29.35
CA PHE A 305 7.30 -4.13 28.47
C PHE A 305 8.12 -5.39 28.18
N GLU A 306 7.56 -6.55 28.53
CA GLU A 306 8.12 -7.85 28.19
C GLU A 306 7.66 -8.26 26.78
N TYR A 307 8.57 -8.36 25.82
CA TYR A 307 8.28 -8.91 24.49
C TYR A 307 8.60 -10.41 24.44
N LYS A 308 7.79 -11.22 23.74
CA LYS A 308 8.12 -12.63 23.53
C LYS A 308 9.38 -12.76 22.68
N LYS A 309 10.41 -13.45 23.20
CA LYS A 309 11.58 -13.86 22.41
C LYS A 309 11.09 -14.76 21.27
N ASN A 310 11.38 -14.32 20.04
CA ASN A 310 10.99 -14.95 18.76
C ASN A 310 10.76 -16.47 18.87
N TYR A 311 9.50 -16.90 18.95
CA TYR A 311 9.14 -18.18 18.37
C TYR A 311 9.16 -17.95 16.86
N ALA A 312 10.01 -18.67 16.14
CA ALA A 312 9.91 -18.73 14.69
C ALA A 312 8.55 -19.36 14.35
N VAL A 313 7.55 -18.52 14.12
CA VAL A 313 6.26 -18.93 13.57
C VAL A 313 6.55 -19.30 12.11
N THR A 314 6.64 -20.60 11.82
CA THR A 314 6.97 -21.12 10.48
C THR A 314 5.96 -20.75 9.40
N SER A 315 4.81 -20.18 9.78
CA SER A 315 3.83 -19.59 8.85
C SER A 315 4.12 -18.13 8.46
N TYR A 316 5.02 -17.40 9.14
CA TYR A 316 5.55 -16.13 8.63
C TYR A 316 6.65 -16.44 7.61
N ARG A 317 6.21 -16.67 6.37
CA ARG A 317 7.08 -16.63 5.18
C ARG A 317 7.92 -15.35 5.24
N LYS A 318 9.17 -15.42 4.75
CA LYS A 318 10.04 -14.26 4.52
C LYS A 318 9.19 -13.07 4.07
N ILE A 319 9.06 -12.07 4.94
CA ILE A 319 8.33 -10.84 4.63
C ILE A 319 9.09 -10.22 3.46
N LYS A 320 8.45 -10.13 2.29
CA LYS A 320 9.03 -9.37 1.18
C LYS A 320 9.16 -7.92 1.66
N PRO A 321 10.28 -7.24 1.41
CA PRO A 321 10.41 -5.83 1.75
C PRO A 321 9.21 -5.09 1.16
N LEU A 322 8.45 -4.44 2.04
CA LEU A 322 7.23 -3.71 1.71
C LEU A 322 7.64 -2.33 1.22
N THR A 323 7.15 -1.93 0.06
CA THR A 323 7.37 -0.57 -0.46
C THR A 323 6.51 0.44 0.29
N GLN A 324 6.88 1.73 0.23
CA GLN A 324 6.13 2.81 0.87
C GLN A 324 4.65 2.86 0.42
N GLU A 325 4.39 2.49 -0.83
CA GLU A 325 3.04 2.42 -1.42
C GLU A 325 2.24 1.26 -0.83
N GLU A 326 2.84 0.07 -0.71
CA GLU A 326 2.20 -1.11 -0.10
C GLU A 326 1.96 -0.94 1.42
N LEU A 327 2.79 -0.16 2.11
CA LEU A 327 2.57 0.20 3.53
C LEU A 327 1.36 1.14 3.69
N ALA A 328 1.15 2.06 2.75
CA ALA A 328 0.01 2.98 2.80
C ALA A 328 -1.33 2.24 2.57
N ASP A 329 -1.35 1.23 1.70
CA ASP A 329 -2.54 0.41 1.43
C ASP A 329 -2.92 -0.51 2.62
N LEU A 330 -1.96 -0.93 3.44
CA LEU A 330 -2.22 -1.74 4.64
C LEU A 330 -2.69 -0.92 5.85
N LEU A 331 -2.51 0.40 5.83
CA LEU A 331 -2.84 1.30 6.94
C LEU A 331 -4.13 2.10 6.74
N ASN A 332 -4.81 1.92 5.60
CA ASN A 332 -6.11 2.52 5.27
C ASN A 332 -7.26 1.54 5.48
#